data_AF-A0A946FBZ8-F1
#
_entry.id   AF-A0A946FBZ8-F1
#
_cell.length_a   1.000
_cell.length_b   1.000
_cell.length_c   1.000
_cell.angle_alpha   90.00
_cell.angle_beta   90.00
_cell.angle_gamma   90.00
#
_symmetry.space_group_name_H-M   'P 1'
#
loop_
_entity.id
_entity.type
_entity.pdbx_description
1 polymer ?
#
loop_
_entity_poly.entity_id
_entity_poly.type
_entity_poly.pdbx_seq_one_letter_code
_entity_poly.pdbx_strand_id
1 'polypeptide(L)'
;MRQIVLDTETTGLSAAQGHRVIEIGCVEMVNRRLTGREFHRFLNPDRDIDEGAERVHGISRAALENEPRFPEIVDEFLEFIKDSELVIHNADFDVGFLENELKLMQHSQPEITAHAMVLDTLALAREMHPGQRNSLDALCKRYEVDASKRDVHGALIDVELLAHVYLAMTGGQAALSLDEDEAIDVGVGEEILVRPRRNDLNLVVIKASKEEAAAHEAILDKIQDGGACLFRGE
;
A
#
# COMPACT_ATOMS: atom_id res chain seq x y z
N MET A 1 -2.46 -12.10 5.56
CA MET A 1 -1.76 -12.03 4.26
C MET A 1 -0.38 -11.45 4.51
N ARG A 2 0.66 -12.01 3.88
CA ARG A 2 2.06 -11.59 4.00
C ARG A 2 2.39 -10.70 2.80
N GLN A 3 2.93 -9.51 3.07
CA GLN A 3 3.27 -8.51 2.08
C GLN A 3 4.73 -8.10 2.30
N ILE A 4 5.48 -7.91 1.22
CA ILE A 4 6.86 -7.44 1.26
C ILE A 4 6.90 -6.11 0.51
N VAL A 5 7.31 -5.05 1.20
CA VAL A 5 7.53 -3.77 0.53
C VAL A 5 8.95 -3.79 0.00
N LEU A 6 9.16 -3.43 -1.26
CA LEU A 6 10.44 -3.55 -1.95
C LEU A 6 10.74 -2.27 -2.72
N ASP A 7 12.01 -1.88 -2.69
CA ASP A 7 12.60 -0.79 -3.47
C ASP A 7 14.03 -1.18 -3.86
N THR A 8 14.49 -0.70 -5.02
CA THR A 8 15.84 -0.98 -5.52
C THR A 8 16.53 0.28 -6.00
N GLU A 9 17.82 0.38 -5.68
CA GLU A 9 18.70 1.37 -6.30
C GLU A 9 19.51 0.70 -7.41
N THR A 10 19.79 1.45 -8.48
CA THR A 10 20.37 0.92 -9.71
C THR A 10 21.47 1.82 -10.24
N THR A 11 22.33 1.29 -11.11
CA THR A 11 23.39 2.10 -11.74
C THR A 11 22.87 3.14 -12.74
N GLY A 12 21.57 3.16 -13.06
CA GLY A 12 20.94 4.04 -14.05
C GLY A 12 19.53 3.55 -14.40
N LEU A 13 18.88 4.15 -15.40
CA LEU A 13 17.42 4.07 -15.55
C LEU A 13 16.89 2.86 -16.34
N SER A 14 17.74 2.06 -16.97
CA SER A 14 17.27 1.01 -17.89
C SER A 14 18.11 -0.26 -17.87
N ALA A 15 17.51 -1.37 -17.41
CA ALA A 15 18.10 -2.69 -17.48
C ALA A 15 18.48 -3.09 -18.92
N ALA A 16 17.71 -2.66 -19.93
CA ALA A 16 18.00 -2.91 -21.34
C ALA A 16 19.30 -2.24 -21.85
N GLN A 17 19.76 -1.19 -21.18
CA GLN A 17 21.05 -0.53 -21.44
C GLN A 17 22.20 -1.16 -20.62
N GLY A 18 21.94 -2.31 -19.99
CA GLY A 18 22.90 -3.05 -19.18
C GLY A 18 23.07 -2.50 -17.76
N HIS A 19 22.21 -1.57 -17.31
CA HIS A 19 22.24 -1.12 -15.92
C HIS A 19 21.91 -2.28 -14.99
N ARG A 20 22.41 -2.18 -13.76
CA ARG A 20 22.43 -3.27 -12.77
C ARG A 20 21.88 -2.77 -11.46
N VAL A 21 21.35 -3.69 -10.65
CA VAL A 21 20.91 -3.39 -9.28
C VAL A 21 22.14 -3.22 -8.39
N ILE A 22 22.11 -2.22 -7.51
CA ILE A 22 23.19 -1.91 -6.56
C ILE A 22 22.74 -1.92 -5.11
N GLU A 23 21.44 -1.82 -4.85
CA GLU A 23 20.86 -1.94 -3.51
C GLU A 23 19.49 -2.60 -3.64
N ILE A 24 19.18 -3.53 -2.73
CA ILE A 24 17.85 -4.11 -2.58
C ILE A 24 17.43 -3.88 -1.14
N GLY A 25 16.33 -3.16 -0.95
CA GLY A 25 15.67 -2.97 0.33
C GLY A 25 14.34 -3.70 0.33
N CYS A 26 14.07 -4.47 1.38
CA CYS A 26 12.77 -5.09 1.60
C CYS A 26 12.41 -5.06 3.07
N VAL A 27 11.15 -4.76 3.38
CA VAL A 27 10.58 -4.92 4.73
C VAL A 27 9.36 -5.81 4.70
N GLU A 28 9.24 -6.68 5.69
CA GLU A 28 8.11 -7.58 5.83
C GLU A 28 6.96 -6.94 6.61
N MET A 29 5.77 -7.10 6.07
CA MET A 29 4.52 -6.72 6.68
C MET A 29 3.55 -7.91 6.72
N VAL A 30 2.99 -8.18 7.90
CA VAL A 30 1.97 -9.22 8.08
C VAL A 30 0.77 -8.62 8.74
N ASN A 31 -0.41 -8.83 8.14
CA ASN A 31 -1.67 -8.29 8.64
C ASN A 31 -1.58 -6.76 8.88
N ARG A 32 -0.99 -6.05 7.92
CA ARG A 32 -0.85 -4.58 7.93
C ARG A 32 0.01 -4.04 9.08
N ARG A 33 0.94 -4.85 9.59
CA ARG A 33 1.92 -4.46 10.61
C ARG A 33 3.32 -4.89 10.18
N LEU A 34 4.28 -3.96 10.28
CA LEU A 34 5.69 -4.28 10.07
C LEU A 34 6.14 -5.32 11.10
N THR A 35 6.77 -6.39 10.63
CA THR A 35 7.26 -7.46 11.51
C THR A 35 8.65 -7.16 12.07
N GLY A 36 9.36 -6.19 11.49
CA GLY A 36 10.76 -5.90 11.76
C GLY A 36 11.73 -6.85 11.06
N ARG A 37 11.24 -7.81 10.27
CA ARG A 37 12.10 -8.57 9.36
C ARG A 37 12.37 -7.73 8.11
N GLU A 38 13.65 -7.60 7.80
CA GLU A 38 14.14 -6.87 6.64
C GLU A 38 15.10 -7.75 5.83
N PHE A 39 15.17 -7.48 4.54
CA PHE A 39 16.25 -7.94 3.68
C PHE A 39 16.87 -6.69 3.06
N HIS A 40 18.13 -6.44 3.38
CA HIS A 40 18.85 -5.27 2.90
C HIS A 40 20.24 -5.67 2.45
N ARG A 41 20.56 -5.43 1.18
CA ARG A 41 21.85 -5.80 0.58
C ARG A 41 22.31 -4.71 -0.38
N PHE A 42 23.56 -4.31 -0.25
CA PHE A 42 24.29 -3.63 -1.32
C PHE A 42 24.90 -4.67 -2.25
N LEU A 43 25.04 -4.31 -3.53
CA LEU A 43 25.50 -5.21 -4.57
C LEU A 43 26.61 -4.58 -5.39
N ASN A 44 27.60 -5.40 -5.75
CA ASN A 44 28.60 -5.02 -6.74
C ASN A 44 28.02 -5.20 -8.16
N PRO A 45 27.87 -4.13 -8.96
CA PRO A 45 27.25 -4.21 -10.29
C PRO A 45 28.23 -4.66 -11.40
N ASP A 46 29.52 -4.85 -11.10
CA ASP A 46 30.60 -5.08 -12.07
C ASP A 46 30.68 -4.00 -13.19
N ARG A 47 30.21 -2.79 -12.91
CA ARG A 47 30.23 -1.64 -13.84
C ARG A 47 30.26 -0.31 -13.08
N ASP A 48 30.45 0.78 -13.82
CA ASP A 48 30.30 2.13 -13.28
C ASP A 48 28.83 2.53 -13.09
N ILE A 49 28.62 3.50 -12.21
CA ILE A 49 27.34 4.12 -11.86
C ILE A 49 27.22 5.43 -12.63
N ASP A 50 26.06 5.69 -13.23
CA ASP A 50 25.81 6.97 -13.89
C ASP A 50 25.78 8.11 -12.88
N GLU A 51 26.39 9.26 -13.22
CA GLU A 51 26.37 10.47 -12.38
C GLU A 51 24.95 10.95 -12.04
N GLY A 52 23.96 10.60 -12.86
CA GLY A 52 22.56 10.86 -12.58
C GLY A 52 22.04 10.04 -11.40
N ALA A 53 22.33 8.74 -11.39
CA ALA A 53 21.92 7.82 -10.32
C ALA A 53 22.67 8.12 -9.02
N GLU A 54 24.00 8.31 -9.10
CA GLU A 54 24.82 8.64 -7.93
C GLU A 54 24.37 9.93 -7.23
N ARG A 55 23.84 10.93 -7.97
CA ARG A 55 23.28 12.15 -7.37
C ARG A 55 21.96 11.93 -6.63
N VAL A 56 21.21 10.87 -6.94
CA VAL A 56 19.91 10.56 -6.34
C VAL A 56 20.09 9.76 -5.05
N HIS A 57 20.84 8.65 -5.12
CA HIS A 57 21.03 7.72 -3.99
C HIS A 57 22.35 7.93 -3.23
N GLY A 58 23.31 8.68 -3.78
CA GLY A 58 24.58 9.01 -3.09
C GLY A 58 25.56 7.84 -2.94
N ILE A 59 25.33 6.72 -3.65
CA ILE A 59 26.16 5.51 -3.56
C ILE A 59 27.22 5.57 -4.64
N SER A 60 28.49 5.65 -4.22
CA SER A 60 29.63 5.65 -5.13
C SER A 60 30.04 4.23 -5.53
N ARG A 61 30.62 4.08 -6.72
CA ARG A 61 31.13 2.78 -7.19
C ARG A 61 32.14 2.14 -6.23
N ALA A 62 32.98 2.96 -5.60
CA ALA A 62 33.99 2.52 -4.64
C ALA A 62 33.38 1.89 -3.38
N ALA A 63 32.20 2.34 -2.94
CA ALA A 63 31.50 1.76 -1.79
C ALA A 63 31.05 0.31 -2.06
N LEU A 64 30.78 -0.03 -3.33
CA LEU A 64 30.23 -1.32 -3.75
C LEU A 64 31.30 -2.32 -4.21
N GLU A 65 32.59 -2.01 -4.09
CA GLU A 65 33.65 -2.88 -4.64
C GLU A 65 33.74 -4.22 -3.92
N ASN A 66 33.52 -4.23 -2.60
CA ASN A 66 33.61 -5.42 -1.75
C ASN A 66 32.26 -6.06 -1.43
N GLU A 67 31.17 -5.50 -1.95
CA GLU A 67 29.82 -6.01 -1.77
C GLU A 67 29.59 -7.27 -2.62
N PRO A 68 28.69 -8.19 -2.21
CA PRO A 68 28.39 -9.39 -2.97
C PRO A 68 27.76 -9.04 -4.32
N ARG A 69 27.89 -9.93 -5.30
CA ARG A 69 27.15 -9.83 -6.57
C ARG A 69 25.74 -10.39 -6.41
N PHE A 70 24.83 -10.01 -7.30
CA PHE A 70 23.45 -10.51 -7.30
C PHE A 70 23.33 -12.05 -7.21
N PRO A 71 24.11 -12.87 -7.96
CA PRO A 71 24.03 -14.33 -7.87
C PRO A 71 24.40 -14.90 -6.50
N GLU A 72 25.13 -14.14 -5.67
CA GLU A 72 25.55 -14.58 -4.33
C GLU A 72 24.43 -14.41 -3.29
N ILE A 73 23.43 -13.55 -3.56
CA ILE A 73 22.32 -13.26 -2.65
C ILE A 73 20.95 -13.72 -3.16
N VAL A 74 20.88 -14.20 -4.41
CA VAL A 74 19.60 -14.49 -5.09
C VAL A 74 18.76 -15.53 -4.37
N ASP A 75 19.37 -16.60 -3.85
CA ASP A 75 18.64 -17.65 -3.14
C ASP A 75 18.03 -17.12 -1.83
N GLU A 76 18.75 -16.28 -1.10
CA GLU A 76 18.26 -15.61 0.11
C GLU A 76 17.12 -14.65 -0.22
N PHE A 77 17.29 -13.85 -1.28
CA PHE A 77 16.29 -12.90 -1.74
C PHE A 77 14.99 -13.58 -2.18
N LEU A 78 15.08 -14.61 -3.04
CA LEU A 78 13.91 -15.33 -3.54
C LEU A 78 13.16 -16.04 -2.42
N GLU A 79 13.87 -16.64 -1.46
CA GLU A 79 13.23 -17.22 -0.27
C GLU A 79 12.57 -16.15 0.61
N PHE A 80 13.16 -14.95 0.71
CA PHE A 80 12.56 -13.84 1.45
C PHE A 80 11.22 -13.40 0.83
N ILE A 81 11.12 -13.28 -0.49
CA ILE A 81 9.91 -12.79 -1.17
C ILE A 81 8.87 -13.88 -1.45
N LYS A 82 9.23 -15.15 -1.28
CA LYS A 82 8.39 -16.29 -1.63
C LYS A 82 6.99 -16.25 -0.98
N ASP A 83 5.98 -16.67 -1.75
CA ASP A 83 4.58 -16.80 -1.31
C ASP A 83 4.03 -15.51 -0.66
N SER A 84 4.48 -14.35 -1.16
CA SER A 84 4.07 -13.03 -0.67
C SER A 84 3.50 -12.15 -1.79
N GLU A 85 2.94 -11.01 -1.41
CA GLU A 85 2.64 -9.92 -2.33
C GLU A 85 3.71 -8.83 -2.18
N LEU A 86 4.42 -8.54 -3.27
CA LEU A 86 5.38 -7.46 -3.37
C LEU A 86 4.64 -6.14 -3.59
N VAL A 87 4.85 -5.19 -2.70
CA VAL A 87 4.31 -3.83 -2.75
C VAL A 87 5.46 -2.92 -3.19
N ILE A 88 5.41 -2.43 -4.41
CA ILE A 88 6.49 -1.65 -5.04
C ILE A 88 5.90 -0.33 -5.55
N HIS A 89 6.68 0.74 -5.56
CA HIS A 89 6.29 2.00 -6.18
C HIS A 89 6.89 2.09 -7.58
N ASN A 90 6.05 2.11 -8.62
CA ASN A 90 6.49 2.00 -10.02
C ASN A 90 7.08 0.60 -10.33
N ALA A 91 6.32 -0.45 -9.99
CA ALA A 91 6.78 -1.84 -9.99
C ALA A 91 7.47 -2.32 -11.28
N ASP A 92 7.07 -1.81 -12.45
CA ASP A 92 7.70 -2.16 -13.74
C ASP A 92 9.22 -1.91 -13.76
N PHE A 93 9.68 -0.90 -13.01
CA PHE A 93 11.10 -0.57 -12.90
C PHE A 93 11.85 -1.67 -12.13
N ASP A 94 11.55 -1.84 -10.86
CA ASP A 94 12.23 -2.80 -9.97
C ASP A 94 12.10 -4.23 -10.47
N VAL A 95 10.88 -4.64 -10.88
CA VAL A 95 10.65 -5.97 -11.45
C VAL A 95 11.47 -6.16 -12.72
N GLY A 96 11.49 -5.16 -13.61
CA GLY A 96 12.29 -5.22 -14.83
C GLY A 96 13.79 -5.41 -14.56
N PHE A 97 14.32 -4.75 -13.52
CA PHE A 97 15.71 -4.92 -13.10
C PHE A 97 15.98 -6.28 -12.48
N LEU A 98 15.15 -6.72 -11.53
CA LEU A 98 15.32 -8.01 -10.85
C LEU A 98 15.20 -9.19 -11.81
N GLU A 99 14.22 -9.15 -12.72
CA GLU A 99 14.08 -10.17 -13.76
C GLU A 99 15.26 -10.16 -14.73
N ASN A 100 15.81 -8.99 -15.07
CA ASN A 100 17.00 -8.91 -15.90
C ASN A 100 18.22 -9.56 -15.22
N GLU A 101 18.41 -9.32 -13.92
CA GLU A 101 19.47 -10.00 -13.15
C GLU A 101 19.29 -11.52 -13.15
N LEU A 102 18.07 -12.01 -12.95
CA LEU A 102 17.73 -13.43 -13.03
C LEU A 102 17.97 -14.01 -14.44
N LYS A 103 17.65 -13.25 -15.49
CA LYS A 103 17.87 -13.63 -16.90
C LYS A 103 19.36 -13.73 -17.22
N LEU A 104 20.19 -12.78 -16.74
CA LEU A 104 21.64 -12.78 -16.94
C LEU A 104 22.32 -14.01 -16.33
N MET A 105 21.84 -14.48 -15.17
CA MET A 105 22.34 -15.70 -14.54
C MET A 105 21.68 -16.99 -15.06
N GLN A 106 20.80 -16.90 -16.06
CA GLN A 106 20.06 -18.04 -16.63
C GLN A 106 19.24 -18.79 -15.59
N HIS A 107 18.61 -18.07 -14.66
CA HIS A 107 17.74 -18.65 -13.65
C HIS A 107 16.55 -19.37 -14.31
N SER A 108 16.16 -20.52 -13.77
CA SER A 108 15.09 -21.36 -14.36
C SER A 108 13.70 -20.70 -14.31
N GLN A 109 13.49 -19.81 -13.35
CA GLN A 109 12.27 -19.04 -13.16
C GLN A 109 12.65 -17.56 -13.07
N PRO A 110 12.87 -16.90 -14.22
CA PRO A 110 13.38 -15.54 -14.25
C PRO A 110 12.31 -14.47 -13.97
N GLU A 111 11.03 -14.83 -14.07
CA GLU A 111 9.92 -13.92 -13.85
C GLU A 111 9.63 -13.79 -12.36
N ILE A 112 9.50 -12.56 -11.84
CA ILE A 112 9.25 -12.34 -10.40
C ILE A 112 7.87 -12.88 -9.99
N THR A 113 6.93 -12.85 -10.92
CA THR A 113 5.58 -13.41 -10.76
C THR A 113 5.54 -14.92 -10.50
N ALA A 114 6.65 -15.64 -10.77
CA ALA A 114 6.79 -17.05 -10.41
C ALA A 114 7.03 -17.27 -8.90
N HIS A 115 7.44 -16.23 -8.16
CA HIS A 115 7.83 -16.30 -6.76
C HIS A 115 6.88 -15.52 -5.83
N ALA A 116 6.31 -14.42 -6.33
CA ALA A 116 5.45 -13.53 -5.56
C ALA A 116 4.42 -12.82 -6.46
N MET A 117 3.30 -12.38 -5.88
CA MET A 117 2.39 -11.45 -6.57
C MET A 117 2.98 -10.04 -6.57
N VAL A 118 2.64 -9.20 -7.55
CA VAL A 118 3.16 -7.83 -7.64
C VAL A 118 2.01 -6.83 -7.59
N LEU A 119 2.11 -5.85 -6.70
CA LEU A 119 1.21 -4.73 -6.54
C LEU A 119 1.99 -3.43 -6.77
N ASP A 120 1.58 -2.66 -7.78
CA ASP A 120 2.12 -1.33 -8.05
C ASP A 120 1.34 -0.25 -7.30
N THR A 121 2.00 0.36 -6.32
CA THR A 121 1.42 1.47 -5.54
C THR A 121 1.32 2.76 -6.34
N LEU A 122 2.09 2.94 -7.42
CA LEU A 122 1.97 4.12 -8.27
C LEU A 122 0.67 4.07 -9.08
N ALA A 123 0.34 2.91 -9.65
CA ALA A 123 -0.96 2.67 -10.27
C ALA A 123 -2.11 2.94 -9.28
N LEU A 124 -2.02 2.36 -8.07
CA LEU A 124 -3.01 2.60 -7.01
C LEU A 124 -3.13 4.09 -6.64
N ALA A 125 -2.00 4.79 -6.51
CA ALA A 125 -2.00 6.22 -6.19
C ALA A 125 -2.60 7.08 -7.32
N ARG A 126 -2.40 6.70 -8.59
CA ARG A 126 -2.98 7.37 -9.75
C ARG A 126 -4.49 7.22 -9.81
N GLU A 127 -5.02 6.07 -9.42
CA GLU A 127 -6.45 5.84 -9.31
C GLU A 127 -7.07 6.66 -8.17
N MET A 128 -6.44 6.65 -6.99
CA MET A 128 -6.93 7.39 -5.83
C MET A 128 -6.81 8.91 -5.99
N HIS A 129 -5.77 9.39 -6.67
CA HIS A 129 -5.45 10.82 -6.80
C HIS A 129 -5.19 11.19 -8.26
N PRO A 130 -6.22 11.14 -9.12
CA PRO A 130 -6.07 11.41 -10.53
C PRO A 130 -5.64 12.86 -10.79
N GLY A 131 -4.69 13.04 -11.73
CA GLY A 131 -4.16 14.35 -12.12
C GLY A 131 -3.22 15.02 -11.11
N GLN A 132 -2.93 14.37 -9.98
CA GLN A 132 -2.02 14.90 -8.98
C GLN A 132 -0.61 14.28 -9.09
N ARG A 133 0.36 14.87 -8.38
CA ARG A 133 1.67 14.25 -8.20
C ARG A 133 1.52 13.03 -7.30
N ASN A 134 2.01 11.89 -7.76
CA ASN A 134 1.94 10.60 -7.07
C ASN A 134 3.32 9.96 -6.91
N SER A 135 4.39 10.76 -6.87
CA SER A 135 5.70 10.25 -6.43
C SER A 135 5.68 9.93 -4.94
N LEU A 136 6.56 9.05 -4.48
CA LEU A 136 6.70 8.70 -3.06
C LEU A 136 6.80 9.93 -2.16
N ASP A 137 7.61 10.93 -2.53
CA ASP A 137 7.73 12.22 -1.81
C ASP A 137 6.39 12.98 -1.72
N ALA A 138 5.62 12.99 -2.81
CA ALA A 138 4.33 13.67 -2.83
C ALA A 138 3.31 12.94 -1.96
N LEU A 139 3.35 11.62 -1.95
CA LEU A 139 2.48 10.79 -1.12
C LEU A 139 2.86 10.89 0.36
N CYS A 140 4.15 10.89 0.71
CA CYS A 140 4.60 11.12 2.08
C CYS A 140 4.08 12.44 2.63
N LYS A 141 4.17 13.52 1.84
CA LYS A 141 3.60 14.83 2.21
C LYS A 141 2.08 14.80 2.35
N ARG A 142 1.37 14.11 1.45
CA ARG A 142 -0.10 14.03 1.48
C ARG A 142 -0.61 13.28 2.70
N TYR A 143 0.06 12.20 3.09
CA TYR A 143 -0.35 11.33 4.18
C TYR A 143 0.35 11.66 5.50
N GLU A 144 1.06 12.79 5.57
CA GLU A 144 1.79 13.25 6.77
C GLU A 144 2.77 12.19 7.30
N VAL A 145 3.36 11.40 6.40
CA VAL A 145 4.43 10.45 6.72
C VAL A 145 5.74 11.21 6.86
N ASP A 146 6.37 11.09 8.02
CA ASP A 146 7.62 11.78 8.33
C ASP A 146 8.80 11.22 7.52
N ALA A 147 9.20 11.97 6.50
CA ALA A 147 10.38 11.69 5.68
C ALA A 147 11.62 12.50 6.13
N SER A 148 11.62 13.11 7.33
CA SER A 148 12.72 13.97 7.80
C SER A 148 14.07 13.25 7.94
N LYS A 149 14.06 11.92 8.08
CA LYS A 149 15.27 11.09 8.14
C LYS A 149 15.83 10.73 6.77
N ARG A 150 15.15 11.12 5.69
CA ARG A 150 15.50 10.84 4.30
C ARG A 150 16.37 11.97 3.74
N ASP A 151 17.66 11.94 4.04
CA ASP A 151 18.63 12.92 3.49
C ASP A 151 18.98 12.62 2.02
N VAL A 152 19.08 11.34 1.65
CA VAL A 152 19.27 10.83 0.28
C VAL A 152 18.34 9.64 0.04
N HIS A 153 18.08 9.30 -1.23
CA HIS A 153 17.34 8.06 -1.54
C HIS A 153 18.19 6.86 -1.09
N GLY A 154 17.52 5.85 -0.57
CA GLY A 154 18.15 4.63 -0.13
C GLY A 154 17.07 3.58 0.03
N ALA A 155 17.31 2.39 -0.51
CA ALA A 155 16.25 1.41 -0.67
C ALA A 155 15.57 1.06 0.66
N LEU A 156 16.33 0.98 1.76
CA LEU A 156 15.76 0.64 3.07
C LEU A 156 14.83 1.73 3.65
N ILE A 157 15.22 3.00 3.57
CA ILE A 157 14.35 4.09 4.08
C ILE A 157 13.13 4.28 3.17
N ASP A 158 13.30 4.04 1.87
CA ASP A 158 12.24 4.17 0.89
C ASP A 158 11.18 3.08 1.04
N VAL A 159 11.57 1.83 1.35
CA VAL A 159 10.58 0.79 1.70
C VAL A 159 9.85 1.07 3.01
N GLU A 160 10.50 1.66 4.02
CA GLU A 160 9.82 2.05 5.25
C GLU A 160 8.78 3.16 5.00
N LEU A 161 9.15 4.18 4.23
CA LEU A 161 8.24 5.26 3.85
C LEU A 161 7.09 4.74 2.99
N LEU A 162 7.40 3.89 2.01
CA LEU A 162 6.40 3.26 1.15
C LEU A 162 5.44 2.39 1.95
N ALA A 163 5.91 1.65 2.96
CA ALA A 163 5.05 0.86 3.83
C ALA A 163 4.03 1.74 4.57
N HIS A 164 4.48 2.86 5.15
CA HIS A 164 3.59 3.80 5.83
C HIS A 164 2.61 4.47 4.87
N VAL A 165 3.07 4.90 3.69
CA VAL A 165 2.21 5.47 2.64
C VAL A 165 1.17 4.45 2.17
N TYR A 166 1.59 3.23 1.89
CA TYR A 166 0.69 2.15 1.47
C TYR A 166 -0.37 1.85 2.54
N LEU A 167 0.05 1.80 3.81
CA LEU A 167 -0.87 1.63 4.94
C LEU A 167 -1.86 2.80 5.06
N ALA A 168 -1.43 4.03 4.83
CA ALA A 168 -2.31 5.20 4.84
C ALA A 168 -3.28 5.21 3.66
N MET A 169 -2.81 4.87 2.45
CA MET A 169 -3.63 4.74 1.24
C MET A 169 -4.73 3.69 1.39
N THR A 170 -4.37 2.52 1.92
CA THR A 170 -5.28 1.36 2.04
C THR A 170 -5.96 1.27 3.40
N GLY A 171 -5.60 2.15 4.33
CA GLY A 171 -6.05 2.13 5.72
C GLY A 171 -7.24 3.03 6.01
N GLY A 172 -7.84 3.63 4.98
CA GLY A 172 -9.03 4.47 5.10
C GLY A 172 -10.06 3.87 6.06
N GLN A 173 -10.85 4.74 6.71
CA GLN A 173 -12.03 4.31 7.47
C GLN A 173 -12.74 3.25 6.65
N ALA A 174 -12.89 2.03 7.18
CA ALA A 174 -13.80 1.04 6.61
C ALA A 174 -15.09 1.81 6.31
N ALA A 175 -15.38 2.00 5.02
CA ALA A 175 -16.30 3.03 4.59
C ALA A 175 -17.52 2.99 5.50
N LEU A 176 -17.67 4.02 6.34
CA LEU A 176 -18.98 4.36 6.88
C LEU A 176 -19.72 4.83 5.64
N SER A 177 -20.25 3.86 4.88
CA SER A 177 -21.16 4.10 3.78
C SER A 177 -22.44 4.65 4.42
N LEU A 178 -22.38 5.94 4.68
CA LEU A 178 -23.50 6.82 4.94
C LEU A 178 -23.53 7.70 3.69
N ASP A 179 -24.44 7.30 2.80
CA ASP A 179 -24.88 8.02 1.61
C ASP A 179 -23.88 8.09 0.44
N GLU A 180 -24.05 7.18 -0.51
CA GLU A 180 -23.83 7.48 -1.94
C GLU A 180 -24.75 6.58 -2.78
N ASP A 181 -26.00 7.05 -2.93
CA ASP A 181 -26.89 6.66 -4.02
C ASP A 181 -26.31 7.20 -5.33
N GLU A 182 -25.25 6.60 -5.86
CA GLU A 182 -24.87 6.80 -7.26
C GLU A 182 -25.27 5.57 -8.08
N ALA A 183 -26.34 5.77 -8.85
CA ALA A 183 -26.81 4.82 -9.84
C ALA A 183 -25.76 4.68 -10.96
N ILE A 184 -25.04 3.56 -10.96
CA ILE A 184 -24.22 3.15 -12.10
C ILE A 184 -24.96 2.04 -12.84
N ASP A 185 -25.56 2.41 -13.96
CA ASP A 185 -26.09 1.51 -14.98
C ASP A 185 -24.91 0.83 -15.69
N VAL A 186 -24.63 -0.43 -15.34
CA VAL A 186 -23.68 -1.28 -16.07
C VAL A 186 -24.34 -2.63 -16.34
N GLY A 187 -24.83 -2.78 -17.57
CA GLY A 187 -25.21 -4.07 -18.10
C GLY A 187 -24.00 -4.88 -18.50
N VAL A 188 -23.66 -5.94 -17.74
CA VAL A 188 -23.20 -7.25 -18.24
C VAL A 188 -23.60 -8.29 -17.19
N GLY A 189 -24.22 -9.38 -17.64
CA GLY A 189 -24.80 -10.40 -16.79
C GLY A 189 -23.80 -11.14 -15.90
N GLU A 190 -23.97 -10.99 -14.59
CA GLU A 190 -23.81 -12.03 -13.60
C GLU A 190 -25.07 -12.01 -12.72
N GLU A 191 -25.62 -13.20 -12.43
CA GLU A 191 -26.84 -13.32 -11.62
C GLU A 191 -26.63 -12.67 -10.26
N ILE A 192 -27.29 -11.53 -10.06
CA ILE A 192 -27.48 -10.91 -8.76
C ILE A 192 -28.18 -11.94 -7.88
N LEU A 193 -27.43 -12.57 -6.97
CA LEU A 193 -27.98 -13.27 -5.82
C LEU A 193 -28.66 -12.22 -4.94
N VAL A 194 -29.91 -11.89 -5.29
CA VAL A 194 -30.83 -11.14 -4.44
C VAL A 194 -30.97 -11.96 -3.16
N ARG A 195 -30.26 -11.57 -2.11
CA ARG A 195 -30.46 -12.14 -0.78
C ARG A 195 -31.95 -11.95 -0.46
N PRO A 196 -32.72 -13.02 -0.19
CA PRO A 196 -34.12 -12.85 0.14
C PRO A 196 -34.21 -11.99 1.40
N ARG A 197 -35.06 -10.96 1.38
CA ARG A 197 -35.44 -10.27 2.61
C ARG A 197 -35.92 -11.34 3.58
N ARG A 198 -35.19 -11.50 4.69
CA ARG A 198 -35.56 -12.40 5.79
C ARG A 198 -36.78 -11.82 6.51
N ASN A 199 -37.94 -11.89 5.86
CA ASN A 199 -39.26 -11.58 6.44
C ASN A 199 -39.67 -12.59 7.52
N ASP A 200 -38.86 -13.63 7.75
CA ASP A 200 -39.02 -14.70 8.72
C ASP A 200 -38.30 -14.44 10.06
N LEU A 201 -37.57 -13.33 10.20
CA LEU A 201 -36.94 -12.95 11.47
C LEU A 201 -37.97 -12.32 12.41
N ASN A 202 -38.36 -13.07 13.43
CA ASN A 202 -39.19 -12.56 14.52
C ASN A 202 -38.32 -11.75 15.49
N LEU A 203 -38.03 -10.49 15.13
CA LEU A 203 -37.22 -9.59 15.94
C LEU A 203 -38.02 -9.06 17.14
N VAL A 204 -37.38 -9.06 18.31
CA VAL A 204 -37.99 -8.56 19.55
C VAL A 204 -37.93 -7.02 19.55
N VAL A 205 -39.09 -6.38 19.61
CA VAL A 205 -39.18 -4.92 19.82
C VAL A 205 -39.25 -4.65 21.32
N ILE A 206 -38.17 -4.08 21.87
CA ILE A 206 -38.14 -3.63 23.26
C ILE A 206 -38.80 -2.24 23.31
N LYS A 207 -39.94 -2.14 24.00
CA LYS A 207 -40.66 -0.87 24.18
C LYS A 207 -40.07 -0.11 25.36
N ALA A 208 -40.19 1.22 25.31
CA ALA A 208 -39.92 2.06 26.47
C ALA A 208 -40.78 1.62 27.67
N SER A 209 -40.18 1.64 28.84
CA SER A 209 -40.85 1.43 30.12
C SER A 209 -41.81 2.58 30.44
N LYS A 210 -42.71 2.37 31.40
CA LYS A 210 -43.65 3.42 31.85
C LYS A 210 -42.92 4.62 32.45
N GLU A 211 -41.78 4.38 33.10
CA GLU A 211 -40.94 5.42 33.69
C GLU A 211 -40.27 6.29 32.62
N GLU A 212 -39.72 5.66 31.58
CA GLU A 212 -39.13 6.36 30.43
C GLU A 212 -40.17 7.16 29.65
N ALA A 213 -41.38 6.62 29.47
CA ALA A 213 -42.48 7.33 28.83
C ALA A 213 -42.92 8.56 29.65
N ALA A 214 -43.04 8.43 30.98
CA ALA A 214 -43.39 9.56 31.85
C ALA A 214 -42.29 10.62 31.89
N ALA A 215 -41.02 10.21 31.90
CA ALA A 215 -39.88 11.12 31.81
C ALA A 215 -39.85 11.86 30.47
N HIS A 216 -40.20 11.18 29.37
CA HIS A 216 -40.34 11.78 28.06
C HIS A 216 -41.44 12.86 28.06
N GLU A 217 -42.62 12.57 28.61
CA GLU A 217 -43.70 13.57 28.71
C GLU A 217 -43.30 14.81 29.52
N ALA A 218 -42.60 14.62 30.65
CA ALA A 218 -42.10 15.74 31.45
C ALA A 218 -41.06 16.60 30.71
N ILE A 219 -40.33 16.02 29.76
CA ILE A 219 -39.43 16.77 28.87
C ILE A 219 -40.24 17.54 27.82
N LEU A 220 -41.27 16.93 27.24
CA LEU A 220 -42.14 17.59 26.28
C LEU A 220 -42.88 18.78 26.92
N ASP A 221 -43.33 18.67 28.17
CA ASP A 221 -43.92 19.78 28.94
C ASP A 221 -42.94 20.96 29.05
N LYS A 222 -41.68 20.70 29.40
CA LYS A 222 -40.65 21.75 29.50
C LYS A 222 -40.33 22.41 28.16
N ILE A 223 -40.35 21.64 27.08
CA ILE A 223 -40.12 22.15 25.73
C ILE A 223 -41.30 23.03 25.30
N GLN A 224 -42.52 22.64 25.68
CA GLN A 224 -43.73 23.41 25.41
C GLN A 224 -43.80 24.72 26.23
N ASP A 225 -43.33 24.71 27.48
CA ASP A 225 -43.19 25.94 28.27
C ASP A 225 -42.19 26.94 27.64
N GLY A 226 -41.21 26.43 26.88
CA GLY A 226 -40.21 27.22 26.16
C GLY A 226 -40.58 27.62 24.73
N GLY A 227 -41.72 27.18 24.19
CA GLY A 227 -42.13 27.43 22.81
C GLY A 227 -43.01 26.33 22.21
N ALA A 228 -42.86 26.06 20.91
CA ALA A 228 -43.67 25.05 20.23
C ALA A 228 -43.03 23.65 20.34
N CYS A 229 -43.82 22.66 20.78
CA CYS A 229 -43.41 21.25 20.84
C CYS A 229 -43.96 20.47 19.64
N LEU A 230 -43.13 20.24 18.61
CA LEU A 230 -43.53 19.54 17.37
C LEU A 230 -44.02 18.11 17.58
N PHE A 231 -43.56 17.43 18.63
CA PHE A 231 -44.01 16.07 18.97
C PHE A 231 -45.48 16.05 19.45
N ARG A 232 -45.96 17.16 20.01
CA ARG A 232 -47.32 17.29 20.55
C ARG A 232 -48.33 17.84 19.55
N GLY A 233 -47.87 18.30 18.38
CA GLY A 233 -48.73 18.69 17.27
C GLY A 233 -49.82 19.69 17.64
N GLU A 234 -49.46 20.97 17.72
CA GLU A 234 -50.35 22.04 17.26
C GLU A 234 -49.72 22.71 16.04
#